data_AF-A0A4Y7XEW4-F1
#
_entry.id   AF-A0A4Y7XEW4-F1
#
_cell.length_a   1.000
_cell.length_b   1.000
_cell.length_c   1.000
_cell.angle_alpha   90.00
_cell.angle_beta   90.00
_cell.angle_gamma   90.00
#
_symmetry.space_group_name_H-M   'P 1'
#
loop_
_entity.id
_entity.type
_entity.pdbx_description
1 polymer ?
#
loop_
_entity_poly.entity_id
_entity_poly.type
_entity_poly.pdbx_seq_one_letter_code
_entity_poly.pdbx_strand_id
1 'polypeptide(L)'
;MSGADKAGSNLNTFPTLWCDYTSEMLNAYLKSKGYADFNVVTAFKLRGSRKCHVWLTDDHIVIDITADQFGKRKYPKVLICQPSDYLLKHQYRKIFSIENITHKHHDPVQQKHHIYQAINELLEGQAF
;
A
#
# COMPACT_ATOMS: atom_id res chain seq x y z
N MET A 1 1.56 -37.56 -6.67
CA MET A 1 2.42 -36.97 -5.61
C MET A 1 3.47 -36.12 -6.31
N SER A 2 3.70 -34.85 -6.04
CA SER A 2 3.17 -33.90 -5.05
C SER A 2 3.47 -32.50 -5.59
N GLY A 3 2.46 -31.62 -5.62
CA GLY A 3 2.70 -30.18 -5.68
C GLY A 3 3.25 -29.75 -4.31
N ALA A 4 4.39 -29.07 -4.32
CA ALA A 4 4.96 -28.45 -3.14
C ALA A 4 5.60 -27.11 -3.56
N ASP A 5 5.01 -26.04 -3.04
CA ASP A 5 5.69 -24.86 -2.49
C ASP A 5 6.56 -24.01 -3.43
N LYS A 6 5.90 -23.11 -4.15
CA LYS A 6 6.49 -21.81 -4.54
C LYS A 6 5.72 -20.66 -3.89
N ALA A 7 5.75 -20.60 -2.57
CA ALA A 7 5.32 -19.43 -1.81
C ALA A 7 6.31 -19.09 -0.69
N GLY A 8 7.61 -19.20 -0.97
CA GLY A 8 8.64 -18.64 -0.10
C GLY A 8 8.98 -17.24 -0.56
N SER A 9 8.24 -16.22 -0.10
CA SER A 9 8.68 -14.84 -0.24
C SER A 9 9.95 -14.66 0.59
N ASN A 10 11.08 -14.40 -0.08
CA ASN A 10 12.36 -14.28 0.58
C ASN A 10 12.41 -12.98 1.40
N LEU A 11 12.34 -13.07 2.73
CA LEU A 11 12.44 -11.94 3.65
C LEU A 11 13.72 -11.10 3.46
N ASN A 12 14.73 -11.61 2.75
CA ASN A 12 15.96 -10.88 2.43
C ASN A 12 15.70 -9.61 1.59
N THR A 13 14.56 -9.49 0.92
CA THR A 13 14.21 -8.28 0.16
C THR A 13 13.45 -7.25 0.98
N PHE A 14 12.99 -7.58 2.19
CA PHE A 14 12.29 -6.63 3.06
C PHE A 14 13.18 -5.40 3.32
N PRO A 15 12.64 -4.16 3.19
CA PRO A 15 11.24 -3.77 2.95
C PRO A 15 10.82 -3.62 1.48
N THR A 16 11.71 -3.90 0.53
CA THR A 16 11.51 -3.62 -0.91
C THR A 16 10.47 -4.54 -1.54
N LEU A 17 9.41 -3.95 -2.13
CA LEU A 17 8.26 -4.65 -2.72
C LEU A 17 7.35 -5.37 -1.70
N TRP A 18 7.44 -5.01 -0.42
CA TRP A 18 6.63 -5.60 0.65
C TRP A 18 5.55 -4.65 1.20
N CYS A 19 5.45 -3.42 0.67
CA CYS A 19 4.59 -2.38 1.21
C CYS A 19 3.10 -2.76 1.25
N ASP A 20 2.60 -3.50 0.25
CA ASP A 20 1.21 -3.94 0.18
C ASP A 20 0.91 -4.98 1.28
N TYR A 21 1.55 -6.15 1.21
CA TYR A 21 1.36 -7.23 2.19
C TYR A 21 1.62 -6.77 3.62
N THR A 22 2.68 -5.99 3.84
CA THR A 22 3.05 -5.53 5.19
C THR A 22 2.02 -4.57 5.76
N SER A 23 1.49 -3.64 4.94
CA SER A 23 0.48 -2.69 5.40
C SER A 23 -0.86 -3.38 5.68
N GLU A 24 -1.30 -4.31 4.82
CA GLU A 24 -2.52 -5.10 5.04
C GLU A 24 -2.43 -5.94 6.31
N MET A 25 -1.30 -6.65 6.51
CA MET A 25 -1.06 -7.43 7.73
C MET A 25 -1.04 -6.55 8.98
N LEU A 26 -0.43 -5.37 8.90
CA LEU A 26 -0.42 -4.41 10.01
C LEU A 26 -1.82 -3.89 10.32
N ASN A 27 -2.63 -3.57 9.30
CA ASN A 27 -4.01 -3.11 9.50
C ASN A 27 -4.85 -4.19 10.21
N ALA A 28 -4.78 -5.43 9.72
CA ALA A 28 -5.46 -6.56 10.33
C ALA A 28 -5.00 -6.81 11.78
N TYR A 29 -3.69 -6.70 12.05
CA TYR A 29 -3.16 -6.81 13.40
C TYR A 29 -3.69 -5.72 14.32
N LEU A 30 -3.64 -4.45 13.90
CA LEU A 30 -4.13 -3.32 14.71
C LEU A 30 -5.62 -3.45 15.01
N LYS A 31 -6.42 -3.84 14.01
CA LYS A 31 -7.85 -4.14 14.18
C LYS A 31 -8.08 -5.27 15.20
N SER A 32 -7.29 -6.35 15.15
CA SER A 32 -7.38 -7.44 16.13
C SER A 32 -7.04 -7.02 17.56
N LYS A 33 -6.33 -5.89 17.72
CA LYS A 33 -5.99 -5.29 19.01
C LYS A 33 -6.99 -4.22 19.47
N GLY A 34 -8.08 -4.00 18.73
CA GLY A 34 -9.12 -3.04 19.07
C GLY A 34 -8.79 -1.59 18.70
N TYR A 35 -7.75 -1.36 17.89
CA TYR A 35 -7.54 -0.05 17.28
C TYR A 35 -8.56 0.18 16.15
N ALA A 36 -8.87 1.45 15.90
CA ALA A 36 -9.76 1.85 14.81
C ALA A 36 -9.24 1.38 13.44
N ASP A 37 -10.16 1.25 12.49
CA ASP A 37 -9.83 0.87 11.10
C ASP A 37 -9.02 2.00 10.45
N PHE A 38 -7.74 1.73 10.17
CA PHE A 38 -6.93 2.62 9.36
C PHE A 38 -7.29 2.43 7.89
N ASN A 39 -7.24 3.51 7.12
CA ASN A 39 -7.34 3.42 5.68
C ASN A 39 -6.02 2.88 5.12
N VAL A 40 -6.09 1.79 4.36
CA VAL A 40 -4.98 1.35 3.51
C VAL A 40 -4.90 2.28 2.30
N VAL A 41 -3.80 3.01 2.14
CA VAL A 41 -3.60 3.92 1.01
C VAL A 41 -2.66 3.27 0.01
N THR A 42 -3.11 3.13 -1.23
CA THR A 42 -2.25 2.75 -2.36
C THR A 42 -2.00 3.98 -3.20
N ALA A 43 -0.76 4.44 -3.27
CA ALA A 43 -0.42 5.62 -4.05
C ALA A 43 0.52 5.30 -5.20
N PHE A 44 0.35 5.99 -6.32
CA PHE A 44 1.10 5.81 -7.55
C PHE A 44 1.95 7.02 -7.84
N LYS A 45 3.19 6.80 -8.28
CA LYS A 45 4.08 7.91 -8.61
C LYS A 45 3.47 8.74 -9.75
N LEU A 46 3.45 10.07 -9.60
CA LEU A 46 2.76 11.02 -10.51
C LEU A 46 3.22 11.01 -11.98
N ARG A 47 4.37 10.39 -12.32
CA ARG A 47 4.99 10.46 -13.65
C ARG A 47 4.95 9.14 -14.42
N GLY A 48 3.76 8.55 -14.58
CA GLY A 48 3.53 7.39 -15.46
C GLY A 48 4.29 6.11 -15.10
N SER A 49 4.91 6.03 -13.93
CA SER A 49 5.60 4.81 -13.51
C SER A 49 4.62 3.89 -12.80
N ARG A 50 4.69 2.59 -13.09
CA ARG A 50 3.95 1.54 -12.36
C ARG A 50 4.40 1.35 -10.90
N LYS A 51 5.27 2.22 -10.38
CA LYS A 51 5.70 2.18 -8.98
C LYS A 51 4.57 2.69 -8.10
N CYS A 52 4.04 1.80 -7.28
CA CYS A 52 3.14 2.14 -6.19
C CYS A 52 3.88 2.06 -4.85
N HIS A 53 3.25 2.63 -3.84
CA HIS A 53 3.60 2.48 -2.44
C HIS A 53 2.33 2.36 -1.62
N VAL A 54 2.37 1.57 -0.55
CA VAL A 54 1.21 1.32 0.32
C VAL A 54 1.57 1.63 1.76
N TRP A 55 0.66 2.30 2.47
CA TRP A 55 0.80 2.64 3.89
C TRP A 55 -0.58 2.74 4.55
N LEU A 56 -0.62 2.90 5.88
CA LEU A 56 -1.85 3.10 6.65
C LEU A 56 -2.02 4.57 7.05
N THR A 57 -3.25 5.09 7.00
CA THR A 57 -3.54 6.43 7.48
C THR A 57 -4.95 6.57 8.03
N ASP A 58 -5.12 7.49 8.98
CA ASP A 58 -6.39 8.13 9.28
C ASP A 58 -6.23 9.67 9.19
N ASP A 59 -7.17 10.42 9.76
CA ASP A 59 -7.15 11.89 9.78
C ASP A 59 -6.01 12.48 10.62
N HIS A 60 -5.39 11.69 11.50
CA HIS A 60 -4.44 12.12 12.51
C HIS A 60 -3.04 11.51 12.36
N ILE A 61 -2.91 10.34 11.72
CA ILE A 61 -1.64 9.63 11.68
C ILE A 61 -1.45 8.91 10.35
N VAL A 62 -0.20 8.88 9.90
CA VAL A 62 0.32 7.99 8.87
C VAL A 62 1.25 7.00 9.54
N ILE A 63 1.09 5.71 9.23
CA ILE A 63 1.98 4.64 9.65
C ILE A 63 2.53 3.98 8.39
N ASP A 64 3.85 4.07 8.21
CA ASP A 64 4.57 3.45 7.11
C ASP A 64 5.83 2.76 7.62
N ILE A 65 5.76 1.43 7.73
CA ILE A 65 6.86 0.58 8.18
C ILE A 65 7.70 0.02 7.03
N THR A 66 7.51 0.56 5.81
CA THR A 66 8.26 0.18 4.62
C THR A 66 8.83 1.38 3.85
N ALA A 67 8.70 2.61 4.39
CA ALA A 67 9.22 3.84 3.79
C ALA A 67 10.71 3.77 3.43
N ASP A 68 11.49 3.06 4.25
CA ASP A 68 12.94 2.90 4.08
C ASP A 68 13.31 2.06 2.85
N GLN A 69 12.35 1.45 2.16
CA GLN A 69 12.55 0.87 0.82
C GLN A 69 13.01 1.89 -0.23
N PHE A 70 12.72 3.18 -0.01
CA PHE A 70 13.15 4.27 -0.90
C PHE A 70 14.46 4.93 -0.44
N GLY A 71 15.16 4.33 0.52
CA GLY A 71 16.48 4.75 0.97
C GLY A 71 16.55 4.95 2.48
N LYS A 72 17.24 4.03 3.16
CA LYS A 72 17.40 3.98 4.64
C LYS A 72 18.04 5.22 5.27
N ARG A 73 18.77 6.03 4.49
CA ARG A 73 19.34 7.30 4.96
C ARG A 73 18.33 8.45 4.94
N LYS A 74 17.28 8.32 4.12
CA LYS A 74 16.27 9.35 3.89
C LYS A 74 15.00 9.10 4.71
N TYR A 75 14.67 7.84 4.97
CA TYR A 75 13.47 7.47 5.71
C TYR A 75 13.82 6.51 6.87
N PRO A 76 13.19 6.70 8.05
CA PRO A 76 13.34 5.77 9.17
C PRO A 76 12.68 4.41 8.84
N LYS A 77 13.12 3.35 9.53
CA LYS A 77 12.54 2.00 9.40
C LYS A 77 11.06 1.93 9.77
N VAL A 78 10.65 2.76 10.72
CA VAL A 78 9.26 2.94 11.14
C VAL A 78 9.00 4.43 11.05
N LEU A 79 8.14 4.82 10.11
CA LEU A 79 7.71 6.20 9.96
C LEU A 79 6.30 6.33 10.52
N ILE A 80 6.17 7.17 11.54
CA ILE A 80 4.89 7.55 12.14
C ILE A 80 4.88 9.08 12.22
N CYS A 81 3.93 9.70 11.56
CA CYS A 81 3.83 11.17 11.52
C CYS A 81 2.40 11.63 11.27
N GLN A 82 2.17 12.94 11.39
CA GLN A 82 0.92 13.55 10.92
C GLN A 82 0.80 13.44 9.39
N PRO A 83 -0.41 13.33 8.82
CA PRO A 83 -0.61 13.34 7.37
C PRO A 83 -0.05 14.60 6.67
N SER A 84 0.03 15.73 7.39
CA SER A 84 0.65 16.98 6.94
C SER A 84 2.18 16.86 6.74
N ASP A 85 2.83 15.91 7.39
CA ASP A 85 4.29 15.82 7.41
C ASP A 85 4.81 14.64 6.58
N TYR A 86 3.88 13.84 6.04
CA TYR A 86 4.24 12.63 5.31
C TYR A 86 4.99 12.93 4.01
N LEU A 87 6.28 12.58 4.00
CA LEU A 87 7.26 12.99 2.98
C LEU A 87 6.98 12.46 1.57
N LEU A 88 6.25 11.35 1.45
CA LEU A 88 5.93 10.75 0.15
C LEU A 88 4.65 11.32 -0.47
N LYS A 89 3.81 12.06 0.28
CA LYS A 89 2.49 12.50 -0.21
C LYS A 89 2.53 13.36 -1.49
N HIS A 90 3.61 14.11 -1.72
CA HIS A 90 3.76 14.97 -2.90
C HIS A 90 4.31 14.24 -4.13
N GLN A 91 4.92 13.08 -3.94
CA GLN A 91 5.52 12.30 -5.03
C GLN A 91 4.51 11.33 -5.66
N TYR A 92 3.39 11.10 -4.98
CA TYR A 92 2.40 10.10 -5.35
C TYR A 92 1.00 10.69 -5.43
N ARG A 93 0.23 10.27 -6.43
CA ARG A 93 -1.23 10.41 -6.47
C ARG A 93 -1.82 9.33 -5.57
N LYS A 94 -2.57 9.75 -4.56
CA LYS A 94 -3.18 8.82 -3.60
C LYS A 94 -4.45 8.21 -4.19
N ILE A 95 -4.60 6.92 -3.98
CA ILE A 95 -5.87 6.22 -4.08
C ILE A 95 -6.08 5.57 -2.72
N PHE A 96 -7.16 5.96 -2.07
CA PHE A 96 -7.57 5.25 -0.87
C PHE A 96 -8.06 3.89 -1.33
N SER A 97 -7.46 2.81 -0.79
CA SER A 97 -8.01 1.48 -0.99
C SER A 97 -9.48 1.55 -0.58
N ILE A 98 -10.35 1.23 -1.52
CA ILE A 98 -11.79 1.27 -1.37
C ILE A 98 -12.15 0.05 -0.53
N GLU A 99 -12.00 0.12 0.80
CA GLU A 99 -12.54 -0.90 1.72
C GLU A 99 -14.08 -0.96 1.73
N ASN A 100 -14.76 -0.37 0.74
CA ASN A 100 -16.19 -0.56 0.46
C ASN A 100 -16.51 -1.35 -0.82
N ILE A 101 -15.54 -1.81 -1.62
CA ILE A 101 -15.82 -2.87 -2.60
C ILE A 101 -15.73 -4.20 -1.86
N THR A 102 -16.84 -4.48 -1.19
CA THR A 102 -17.22 -5.67 -0.44
C THR A 102 -16.47 -6.95 -0.78
N HIS A 103 -16.15 -7.69 0.27
CA HIS A 103 -15.68 -9.08 0.36
C HIS A 103 -16.52 -10.12 -0.45
N LYS A 104 -16.73 -9.93 -1.76
CA LYS A 104 -17.45 -10.87 -2.63
C LYS A 104 -16.55 -11.59 -3.63
N HIS A 105 -15.31 -11.14 -3.83
CA HIS A 105 -14.38 -11.82 -4.73
C HIS A 105 -13.11 -12.21 -3.98
N HIS A 106 -13.01 -13.52 -3.72
CA HIS A 106 -11.95 -14.19 -2.97
C HIS A 106 -10.61 -14.30 -3.71
N ASP A 107 -10.42 -13.56 -4.82
CA ASP A 107 -9.20 -13.59 -5.62
C ASP A 107 -8.45 -12.25 -5.55
N PRO A 108 -7.35 -12.17 -4.77
CA PRO A 108 -6.48 -11.00 -4.66
C PRO A 108 -5.93 -10.52 -6.03
N VAL A 109 -5.77 -11.43 -7.00
CA VAL A 109 -5.26 -11.08 -8.35
C VAL A 109 -6.32 -10.30 -9.13
N GLN A 110 -7.59 -10.69 -9.04
CA GLN A 110 -8.69 -9.97 -9.69
C GLN A 110 -8.96 -8.61 -9.04
N GLN A 111 -8.87 -8.52 -7.71
CA GLN A 111 -8.99 -7.24 -7.01
C GLN A 111 -7.89 -6.26 -7.45
N LYS A 112 -6.64 -6.76 -7.50
CA LYS A 112 -5.50 -5.98 -7.98
C LYS A 112 -5.68 -5.55 -9.45
N HIS A 113 -6.25 -6.40 -10.30
CA HIS A 113 -6.55 -6.08 -11.69
C HIS A 113 -7.60 -4.97 -11.82
N HIS A 114 -8.72 -5.04 -11.09
CA HIS A 114 -9.75 -3.99 -11.12
C HIS A 114 -9.25 -2.66 -10.57
N ILE A 115 -8.44 -2.69 -9.52
CA ILE A 115 -7.77 -1.49 -9.00
C ILE A 115 -6.89 -0.89 -10.10
N TYR A 116 -6.05 -1.69 -10.78
CA TYR A 116 -5.23 -1.21 -11.89
C TYR A 116 -6.04 -0.68 -13.09
N GLN A 117 -7.19 -1.28 -13.39
CA GLN A 117 -8.10 -0.76 -14.44
C GLN A 117 -8.68 0.60 -14.05
N ALA A 118 -9.25 0.72 -12.84
CA ALA A 118 -9.77 2.00 -12.34
C ALA A 118 -8.68 3.07 -12.25
N ILE A 119 -7.45 2.69 -11.90
CA ILE A 119 -6.28 3.57 -11.95
C ILE A 119 -6.00 4.04 -13.37
N ASN A 120 -5.95 3.13 -14.33
CA ASN A 120 -5.67 3.47 -15.71
C ASN A 120 -6.72 4.43 -16.26
N GLU A 121 -8.01 4.19 -15.99
CA GLU A 121 -9.10 5.10 -16.35
C GLU A 121 -8.93 6.50 -15.72
N LEU A 122 -8.54 6.57 -14.45
CA LEU A 122 -8.28 7.83 -13.74
C LEU A 122 -7.03 8.57 -14.23
N LEU A 123 -6.06 7.86 -14.79
CA LEU A 123 -4.83 8.42 -15.36
C LEU A 123 -5.04 8.84 -16.82
N GLU A 124 -5.80 8.09 -17.59
CA GLU A 124 -6.12 8.37 -19.00
C GLU A 124 -7.15 9.50 -19.13
N GLY A 125 -8.10 9.63 -18.20
CA GLY A 125 -9.10 10.70 -18.18
C GLY A 125 -8.58 12.09 -17.74
N GLN A 126 -7.27 12.25 -17.51
CA GLN A 126 -6.66 13.53 -17.08
C GLN A 126 -5.70 14.15 -18.10
N ALA A 127 -5.73 13.71 -19.36
CA ALA A 127 -5.04 14.40 -20.44
C ALA A 127 -5.73 15.74 -20.75
N PHE A 128 -5.17 16.83 -20.19
CA PHE A 128 -5.36 18.21 -20.68
C PHE A 128 -4.06 18.68 -21.34
#